data_AF-A0ABD3QKS3-F1
#
_entry.id   AF-A0ABD3QKS3-F1
#
_cell.length_a   1.000
_cell.length_b   1.000
_cell.length_c   1.000
_cell.angle_alpha   90.00
_cell.angle_beta   90.00
_cell.angle_gamma   90.00
#
_symmetry.space_group_name_H-M   'P 1'
#
loop_
_entity.id
_entity.type
_entity.pdbx_description
1 polymer ?
#
loop_
_entity_poly.entity_id
_entity_poly.type
_entity_poly.pdbx_seq_one_letter_code
_entity_poly.pdbx_strand_id
1 'polypeptide(L)'
;MCQSKQYTMKDEKPVKILPLVRFWGNLYASLPKLYIPGTNFAIGFTLFSALFFSSLRLFYDYLYTSIIEFPPEHPKTKYMAACTVSLSHSMMLVPALWQVLRSQPYKPCAVMKGTPIYYQNAVTALLSLCSGYMLYDPIFIVKDNNWQVHPDDVPFLAHHLVTLIYMSQVRILGVGHISAMTMMFSGELTNPFQSSDSVVRFAIQLAQPKSLWHVIHPYVEFVFAASYAFVRSVVGPLQIMHIAYDLLLTAEGRRNVKVYVSCVWVILLTAIIVGSVPWIKECFEMVMDGVGVVKYDESYDYGSRFEL
;
A
#
# COMPACT_ATOMS: atom_id res chain seq x y z
N MET A 1 0.18 -45.38 -23.53
CA MET A 1 1.33 -44.58 -23.96
C MET A 1 0.83 -43.22 -24.43
N CYS A 2 1.02 -42.16 -23.64
CA CYS A 2 0.57 -40.81 -23.97
C CYS A 2 1.74 -40.06 -24.61
N GLN A 3 1.69 -39.85 -25.93
CA GLN A 3 2.74 -39.14 -26.67
C GLN A 3 2.73 -37.66 -26.28
N SER A 4 3.82 -37.18 -25.68
CA SER A 4 4.03 -35.75 -25.43
C SER A 4 4.16 -35.04 -26.77
N LYS A 5 3.19 -34.19 -27.11
CA LYS A 5 3.33 -33.26 -28.23
C LYS A 5 4.47 -32.30 -27.90
N GLN A 6 5.60 -32.46 -28.58
CA GLN A 6 6.64 -31.44 -28.63
C GLN A 6 6.06 -30.21 -29.33
N TYR A 7 5.68 -29.21 -28.53
CA TYR A 7 5.38 -27.87 -29.02
C TYR A 7 6.69 -27.27 -29.56
N THR A 8 6.82 -27.26 -30.88
CA THR A 8 7.87 -26.50 -31.54
C THR A 8 7.50 -25.02 -31.45
N MET A 9 8.24 -24.25 -30.66
CA MET A 9 8.11 -22.79 -30.55
C MET A 9 8.55 -22.15 -31.87
N LYS A 10 7.68 -22.17 -32.88
CA LYS A 10 7.81 -21.36 -34.08
C LYS A 10 6.97 -20.10 -33.89
N ASP A 11 7.65 -18.95 -33.92
CA ASP A 11 7.11 -17.60 -34.02
C ASP A 11 6.45 -16.97 -32.77
N GLU A 12 7.11 -17.03 -31.61
CA GLU A 12 6.77 -16.10 -30.53
C GLU A 12 7.27 -14.68 -30.89
N LYS A 13 6.32 -13.78 -31.18
CA LYS A 13 6.61 -12.33 -31.28
C LYS A 13 7.35 -11.88 -30.02
N PRO A 14 8.39 -11.03 -30.14
CA PRO A 14 9.13 -10.56 -28.98
C PRO A 14 8.16 -9.94 -27.96
N VAL A 15 8.14 -10.49 -26.75
CA VAL A 15 7.27 -10.03 -25.67
C VAL A 15 7.64 -8.58 -25.34
N LYS A 16 6.72 -7.64 -25.60
CA LYS A 16 6.91 -6.23 -25.29
C LYS A 16 6.89 -6.04 -23.77
N ILE A 17 8.08 -5.98 -23.16
CA ILE A 17 8.24 -5.73 -21.72
C ILE A 17 7.84 -4.28 -21.43
N LEU A 18 6.88 -4.09 -20.53
CA LEU A 18 6.43 -2.76 -20.13
C LEU A 18 7.54 -2.01 -19.36
N PRO A 19 7.67 -0.67 -19.52
CA PRO A 19 8.81 0.08 -18.99
C PRO A 19 9.02 -0.02 -17.48
N LEU A 20 7.96 0.07 -16.67
CA LEU A 20 8.08 0.01 -15.21
C LEU A 20 8.41 -1.41 -14.73
N VAL A 21 7.90 -2.44 -15.43
CA VAL A 21 8.26 -3.83 -15.13
C VAL A 21 9.76 -4.03 -15.37
N ARG A 22 10.29 -3.50 -16.47
CA ARG A 22 11.74 -3.53 -16.75
C ARG A 22 12.53 -2.75 -15.71
N PHE A 23 12.10 -1.53 -15.37
CA PHE A 23 12.77 -0.68 -14.40
C PHE A 23 12.90 -1.38 -13.04
N TRP A 24 11.79 -1.83 -12.45
CA TRP A 24 11.78 -2.49 -11.14
C TRP A 24 12.50 -3.84 -11.16
N GLY A 25 12.33 -4.61 -12.24
CA GLY A 25 13.05 -5.88 -12.41
C GLY A 25 14.56 -5.70 -12.47
N ASN A 26 15.04 -4.69 -13.21
CA ASN A 26 16.46 -4.37 -13.31
C ASN A 26 17.00 -3.81 -11.99
N LEU A 27 16.28 -2.88 -11.36
CA LEU A 27 16.70 -2.29 -10.08
C LEU A 27 16.87 -3.38 -9.01
N TYR A 28 15.92 -4.31 -8.91
CA TYR A 28 16.08 -5.45 -8.02
C TYR A 28 17.27 -6.31 -8.43
N ALA A 29 17.38 -6.71 -9.70
CA ALA A 29 18.47 -7.58 -10.18
C ALA A 29 19.88 -7.00 -9.93
N SER A 30 20.04 -5.68 -10.02
CA SER A 30 21.32 -4.99 -9.86
C SER A 30 21.76 -4.82 -8.41
N LEU A 31 20.84 -4.91 -7.44
CA LEU A 31 21.18 -4.70 -6.03
C LEU A 31 21.69 -5.99 -5.35
N PRO A 32 22.73 -5.89 -4.49
CA PRO A 32 23.22 -7.02 -3.70
C PRO A 32 22.10 -7.68 -2.89
N LYS A 33 22.10 -9.02 -2.88
CA LYS A 33 21.12 -9.80 -2.12
C LYS A 33 21.65 -10.05 -0.71
N LEU A 34 21.00 -9.44 0.27
CA LEU A 34 21.18 -9.78 1.69
C LEU A 34 20.12 -10.81 2.06
N TYR A 35 20.53 -11.93 2.66
CA TYR A 35 19.65 -13.02 3.06
C TYR A 35 19.58 -13.13 4.58
N ILE A 36 18.44 -13.58 5.12
CA ILE A 36 18.37 -13.97 6.53
C ILE A 36 19.26 -15.20 6.73
N PRO A 37 20.20 -15.20 7.72
CA PRO A 37 21.06 -16.34 8.00
C PRO A 37 20.27 -17.65 8.13
N GLY A 38 20.75 -18.71 7.46
CA GLY A 38 20.10 -20.02 7.45
C GLY A 38 18.87 -20.13 6.54
N THR A 39 18.55 -19.12 5.73
CA THR A 39 17.42 -19.13 4.80
C THR A 39 17.81 -18.61 3.41
N ASN A 40 16.96 -18.86 2.41
CA ASN A 40 17.06 -18.24 1.07
C ASN A 40 16.18 -16.98 0.94
N PHE A 41 15.73 -16.39 2.05
CA PHE A 41 14.85 -15.23 2.02
C PHE A 41 15.65 -13.93 1.92
N ALA A 42 15.65 -13.32 0.74
CA ALA A 42 16.35 -12.07 0.47
C ALA A 42 15.60 -10.87 1.11
N ILE A 43 16.25 -10.15 2.01
CA ILE A 43 15.71 -8.96 2.69
C ILE A 43 16.39 -7.65 2.24
N GLY A 44 17.49 -7.72 1.49
CA GLY A 44 18.29 -6.54 1.15
C GLY A 44 17.49 -5.39 0.50
N PHE A 45 16.62 -5.70 -0.45
CA PHE A 45 15.79 -4.69 -1.10
C PHE A 45 14.73 -4.09 -0.16
N THR A 46 14.20 -4.88 0.77
CA THR A 46 13.25 -4.42 1.80
C THR A 46 13.93 -3.43 2.75
N LEU A 47 15.15 -3.75 3.22
CA LEU A 47 15.94 -2.85 4.07
C LEU A 47 16.33 -1.57 3.31
N PHE A 48 16.79 -1.70 2.07
CA PHE A 48 17.08 -0.55 1.20
C PHE A 48 15.85 0.36 1.04
N SER A 49 14.67 -0.24 0.83
CA SER A 49 13.42 0.52 0.69
C SER A 49 13.03 1.23 1.99
N ALA A 50 13.18 0.57 3.16
CA ALA A 50 12.94 1.20 4.46
C ALA A 50 13.88 2.39 4.71
N LEU A 51 15.16 2.25 4.37
CA LEU A 51 16.12 3.37 4.43
C LEU A 51 15.74 4.50 3.47
N PHE A 52 15.35 4.18 2.24
CA PHE A 52 14.90 5.17 1.27
C PHE A 52 13.70 5.98 1.79
N PHE A 53 12.68 5.33 2.35
CA PHE A 53 11.53 6.02 2.94
C PHE A 53 11.90 6.80 4.20
N SER A 54 12.86 6.31 4.99
CA SER A 54 13.42 7.06 6.13
C SER A 54 14.11 8.34 5.67
N SER A 55 14.88 8.30 4.57
CA SER A 55 15.48 9.49 3.98
C SER A 55 14.44 10.46 3.44
N LEU A 56 13.39 9.96 2.78
CA LEU A 56 12.26 10.79 2.34
C LEU A 56 11.56 11.47 3.51
N ARG A 57 11.38 10.77 4.64
CA ARG A 57 10.79 11.32 5.85
C ARG A 57 11.57 12.52 6.38
N LEU A 58 12.90 12.39 6.49
CA LEU A 58 13.78 13.48 6.92
C LEU A 58 13.80 14.64 5.91
N PHE A 59 13.72 14.33 4.61
CA PHE A 59 13.62 15.36 3.58
C PHE A 59 12.31 16.15 3.69
N TYR A 60 11.16 15.47 3.91
CA TYR A 60 9.88 16.16 4.07
C TYR A 60 9.79 16.92 5.39
N ASP A 61 10.38 16.41 6.48
CA ASP A 61 10.57 17.21 7.71
C ASP A 61 11.31 18.52 7.40
N TYR A 62 12.44 18.42 6.71
CA TYR A 62 13.20 19.60 6.32
C TYR A 62 12.38 20.54 5.43
N LEU A 63 11.65 20.00 4.44
CA LEU A 63 10.79 20.79 3.56
C LEU A 63 9.73 21.57 4.34
N TYR A 64 8.98 20.90 5.22
CA TYR A 64 7.90 21.55 5.97
C TYR A 64 8.42 22.57 6.96
N THR A 65 9.57 22.32 7.59
CA THR A 65 10.10 23.19 8.64
C THR A 65 10.96 24.34 8.12
N SER A 66 11.75 24.10 7.08
CA SER A 66 12.74 25.06 6.59
C SER A 66 12.30 25.82 5.34
N ILE A 67 11.36 25.27 4.56
CA ILE A 67 10.88 25.92 3.33
C ILE A 67 9.45 26.44 3.50
N ILE A 68 8.56 25.64 4.11
CA ILE A 68 7.17 26.04 4.37
C ILE A 68 7.05 26.79 5.71
N GLU A 69 8.07 26.70 6.57
CA GLU A 69 8.17 27.40 7.86
C GLU A 69 7.11 26.96 8.90
N PHE A 70 6.64 25.70 8.79
CA PHE A 70 5.81 25.11 9.85
C PHE A 70 6.65 24.77 11.10
N PRO A 71 6.07 24.78 12.31
CA PRO A 71 6.86 24.65 13.52
C PRO A 71 7.50 23.25 13.62
N PRO A 72 8.82 23.15 13.90
CA PRO A 72 9.59 21.92 13.69
C PRO A 72 9.26 20.77 14.63
N GLU A 73 8.89 21.07 15.87
CA GLU A 73 8.55 20.05 16.86
C GLU A 73 7.03 19.85 17.00
N HIS A 74 6.23 20.52 16.17
CA HIS A 74 4.78 20.37 16.24
C HIS A 74 4.37 18.98 15.72
N PRO A 75 3.57 18.19 16.47
CA PRO A 75 3.16 16.84 16.05
C PRO A 75 2.54 16.83 14.65
N LYS A 76 1.65 17.79 14.36
CA LYS A 76 1.03 17.97 13.02
C LYS A 76 2.06 18.09 11.90
N THR A 77 3.16 18.83 12.07
CA THR A 77 4.23 18.94 11.07
C THR A 77 4.88 17.57 10.80
N LYS A 78 5.16 16.81 11.86
CA LYS A 78 5.71 15.44 11.76
C LYS A 78 4.74 14.51 11.04
N TYR A 79 3.45 14.56 11.38
CA TYR A 79 2.41 13.79 10.70
C TYR A 79 2.28 14.15 9.22
N MET A 80 2.31 15.44 8.86
CA MET A 80 2.27 15.88 7.47
C MET A 80 3.43 15.30 6.64
N ALA A 81 4.64 15.33 7.19
CA ALA A 81 5.80 14.74 6.55
C ALA A 81 5.66 13.21 6.42
N ALA A 82 5.13 12.51 7.42
CA ALA A 82 4.82 11.08 7.32
C ALA A 82 3.77 10.77 6.21
N CYS A 83 2.67 11.53 6.17
CA CYS A 83 1.66 11.42 5.11
C CYS A 83 2.26 11.68 3.72
N THR A 84 3.22 12.59 3.60
CA THR A 84 3.88 12.88 2.32
C THR A 84 4.81 11.75 1.88
N VAL A 85 5.45 11.04 2.82
CA VAL A 85 6.16 9.78 2.51
C VAL A 85 5.19 8.73 1.98
N SER A 86 4.04 8.59 2.65
CA SER A 86 2.97 7.66 2.25
C SER A 86 2.44 7.96 0.84
N LEU A 87 2.20 9.24 0.53
CA LEU A 87 1.86 9.75 -0.80
C LEU A 87 2.90 9.32 -1.84
N SER A 88 4.18 9.56 -1.57
CA SER A 88 5.28 9.19 -2.47
C SER A 88 5.41 7.68 -2.69
N HIS A 89 5.23 6.88 -1.65
CA HIS A 89 5.18 5.43 -1.74
C HIS A 89 4.09 4.98 -2.73
N SER A 90 2.86 5.44 -2.55
CA SER A 90 1.74 5.02 -3.41
C SER A 90 1.89 5.55 -4.84
N MET A 91 2.37 6.78 -5.04
CA MET A 91 2.63 7.34 -6.37
C MET A 91 3.70 6.55 -7.14
N MET A 92 4.69 5.98 -6.46
CA MET A 92 5.69 5.09 -7.07
C MET A 92 5.13 3.68 -7.33
N LEU A 93 4.37 3.15 -6.37
CA LEU A 93 3.94 1.76 -6.35
C LEU A 93 2.76 1.48 -7.28
N VAL A 94 1.72 2.33 -7.28
CA VAL A 94 0.46 2.08 -8.02
C VAL A 94 0.67 1.95 -9.54
N PRO A 95 1.42 2.85 -10.23
CA PRO A 95 1.67 2.70 -11.67
C PRO A 95 2.48 1.44 -11.99
N ALA A 96 3.40 1.04 -11.11
CA ALA A 96 4.21 -0.15 -11.28
C ALA A 96 3.39 -1.44 -11.11
N LEU A 97 2.55 -1.49 -10.07
CA LEU A 97 1.59 -2.58 -9.85
C LEU A 97 0.66 -2.73 -11.04
N TRP A 98 0.12 -1.63 -11.58
CA TRP A 98 -0.73 -1.66 -12.77
C TRP A 98 -0.04 -2.34 -13.96
N GLN A 99 1.21 -1.98 -14.27
CA GLN A 99 1.94 -2.61 -15.37
C GLN A 99 2.27 -4.08 -15.10
N VAL A 100 2.65 -4.43 -13.87
CA VAL A 100 2.93 -5.82 -13.50
C VAL A 100 1.68 -6.69 -13.59
N LEU A 101 0.55 -6.24 -13.03
CA LEU A 101 -0.74 -6.95 -13.08
C LEU A 101 -1.24 -7.13 -14.52
N ARG A 102 -0.96 -6.19 -15.43
CA ARG A 102 -1.28 -6.32 -16.86
C ARG A 102 -0.32 -7.21 -17.64
N SER A 103 0.82 -7.57 -17.07
CA SER A 103 1.84 -8.37 -17.75
C SER A 103 1.58 -9.87 -17.67
N GLN A 104 0.63 -10.32 -16.84
CA GLN A 104 0.24 -11.72 -16.70
C GLN A 104 -1.29 -11.84 -16.60
N PRO A 105 -1.87 -12.99 -16.94
CA PRO A 105 -3.28 -13.25 -16.70
C PRO A 105 -3.63 -13.09 -15.21
N TYR A 106 -4.77 -12.47 -14.93
CA TYR A 106 -5.25 -12.35 -13.56
C TYR A 106 -5.58 -13.74 -13.00
N LYS A 107 -4.84 -14.17 -11.99
CA LYS A 107 -5.05 -15.43 -11.28
C LYS A 107 -4.53 -15.34 -9.84
N PRO A 108 -5.40 -15.24 -8.83
CA PRO A 108 -4.99 -15.03 -7.43
C PRO A 108 -3.94 -16.05 -6.96
N CYS A 109 -4.15 -17.34 -7.21
CA CYS A 109 -3.26 -18.44 -6.84
C CYS A 109 -2.03 -18.64 -7.77
N ALA A 110 -1.68 -17.67 -8.62
CA ALA A 110 -0.60 -17.83 -9.59
C ALA A 110 0.74 -18.22 -8.94
N VAL A 111 1.42 -19.18 -9.56
CA VAL A 111 2.77 -19.63 -9.19
C VAL A 111 3.79 -18.79 -9.95
N MET A 112 4.79 -18.27 -9.24
CA MET A 112 5.84 -17.44 -9.84
C MET A 112 6.85 -18.27 -10.63
N LYS A 113 7.12 -19.50 -10.19
CA LYS A 113 8.01 -20.44 -10.88
C LYS A 113 7.51 -20.70 -12.30
N GLY A 114 8.39 -20.51 -13.29
CA GLY A 114 8.09 -20.69 -14.70
C GLY A 114 7.69 -19.41 -15.44
N THR A 115 7.47 -18.29 -14.73
CA THR A 115 7.30 -16.98 -15.37
C THR A 115 8.65 -16.39 -15.80
N PRO A 116 8.70 -15.41 -16.72
CA PRO A 116 9.96 -14.78 -17.13
C PRO A 116 10.72 -14.14 -15.96
N ILE A 117 12.05 -14.25 -15.95
CA ILE A 117 12.87 -13.76 -14.81
C ILE A 117 12.72 -12.26 -14.55
N TYR A 118 12.55 -11.45 -15.60
CA TYR A 118 12.32 -10.01 -15.45
C TYR A 118 11.03 -9.71 -14.67
N TYR A 119 10.00 -10.55 -14.85
CA TYR A 119 8.72 -10.43 -14.17
C TYR A 119 8.87 -10.83 -12.70
N GLN A 120 9.50 -11.98 -12.43
CA GLN A 120 9.77 -12.43 -11.06
C GLN A 120 10.55 -11.39 -10.25
N ASN A 121 11.57 -10.79 -10.87
CA ASN A 121 12.35 -9.71 -10.26
C ASN A 121 11.51 -8.47 -9.99
N ALA A 122 10.67 -8.05 -10.94
CA ALA A 122 9.78 -6.91 -10.75
C ALA A 122 8.77 -7.17 -9.63
N VAL A 123 8.19 -8.38 -9.57
CA VAL A 123 7.28 -8.78 -8.49
C VAL A 123 7.95 -8.73 -7.13
N THR A 124 9.14 -9.30 -7.04
CA THR A 124 9.90 -9.29 -5.80
C THR A 124 10.29 -7.86 -5.40
N ALA A 125 10.66 -7.01 -6.37
CA ALA A 125 10.97 -5.60 -6.13
C ALA A 125 9.79 -4.87 -5.49
N LEU A 126 8.59 -4.97 -6.07
CA LEU A 126 7.41 -4.24 -5.59
C LEU A 126 6.92 -4.75 -4.23
N LEU A 127 6.93 -6.08 -4.02
CA LEU A 127 6.62 -6.64 -2.70
C LEU A 127 7.65 -6.19 -1.65
N SER A 128 8.93 -6.13 -2.02
CA SER A 128 9.97 -5.65 -1.11
C SER A 128 9.92 -4.15 -0.85
N LEU A 129 9.55 -3.34 -1.86
CA LEU A 129 9.33 -1.89 -1.72
C LEU A 129 8.23 -1.62 -0.69
N CYS A 130 7.07 -2.24 -0.89
CA CYS A 130 5.94 -2.12 0.03
C CYS A 130 6.30 -2.67 1.41
N SER A 131 6.98 -3.83 1.49
CA SER A 131 7.46 -4.36 2.79
C SER A 131 8.40 -3.38 3.51
N GLY A 132 9.22 -2.63 2.76
CA GLY A 132 10.12 -1.63 3.32
C GLY A 132 9.38 -0.41 3.86
N TYR A 133 8.36 0.07 3.14
CA TYR A 133 7.44 1.09 3.64
C TYR A 133 6.73 0.61 4.91
N MET A 134 6.20 -0.63 4.88
CA MET A 134 5.52 -1.24 6.03
C MET A 134 6.41 -1.45 7.25
N LEU A 135 7.74 -1.43 7.07
CA LEU A 135 8.71 -1.50 8.16
C LEU A 135 9.08 -0.10 8.67
N TYR A 136 9.29 0.85 7.76
CA TYR A 136 9.68 2.21 8.09
C TYR A 136 8.59 2.94 8.90
N ASP A 137 7.33 2.85 8.49
CA ASP A 137 6.24 3.65 9.07
C ASP A 137 6.03 3.35 10.57
N PRO A 138 5.93 2.07 10.99
CA PRO A 138 5.84 1.69 12.39
C PRO A 138 7.04 2.14 13.24
N ILE A 139 8.24 2.21 12.66
CA ILE A 139 9.43 2.67 13.38
C ILE A 139 9.33 4.17 13.66
N PHE A 140 8.91 4.96 12.67
CA PHE A 140 8.81 6.41 12.83
C PHE A 140 7.63 6.83 13.70
N ILE A 141 6.47 6.18 13.60
CA ILE A 141 5.35 6.48 14.51
C ILE A 141 5.73 6.22 15.98
N VAL A 142 6.36 5.08 16.27
CA VAL A 142 6.82 4.75 17.62
C VAL A 142 7.92 5.72 18.07
N LYS A 143 8.86 6.07 17.19
CA LYS A 143 9.90 7.06 17.48
C LYS A 143 9.31 8.44 17.78
N ASP A 144 8.37 8.92 16.97
CA ASP A 144 7.73 10.23 17.11
C ASP A 144 6.87 10.28 18.40
N ASN A 145 6.37 9.12 18.85
CA ASN A 145 5.69 8.91 20.13
C ASN A 145 6.66 8.55 21.28
N ASN A 146 7.93 8.96 21.21
CA ASN A 146 8.95 8.72 22.25
C ASN A 146 9.12 7.25 22.66
N TRP A 147 9.07 6.35 21.66
CA TRP A 147 9.14 4.90 21.82
C TRP A 147 7.98 4.28 22.60
N GLN A 148 6.82 4.94 22.61
CA GLN A 148 5.58 4.44 23.18
C GLN A 148 4.56 4.11 22.08
N VAL A 149 3.70 3.13 22.34
CA VAL A 149 2.59 2.77 21.46
C VAL A 149 1.31 3.27 22.12
N HIS A 150 0.64 4.25 21.51
CA HIS A 150 -0.66 4.70 22.00
C HIS A 150 -1.76 3.71 21.58
N PRO A 151 -2.87 3.62 22.33
CA PRO A 151 -3.99 2.76 21.96
C PRO A 151 -4.52 3.02 20.54
N ASP A 152 -4.50 4.28 20.11
CA ASP A 152 -4.96 4.70 18.79
C ASP A 152 -4.02 4.27 17.66
N ASP A 153 -2.75 3.95 17.96
CA ASP A 153 -1.77 3.45 16.99
C ASP A 153 -1.94 1.95 16.71
N VAL A 154 -2.57 1.20 17.62
CA VAL A 154 -2.64 -0.27 17.57
C VAL A 154 -3.28 -0.79 16.27
N PRO A 155 -4.42 -0.28 15.79
CA PRO A 155 -5.01 -0.75 14.54
C PRO A 155 -4.08 -0.53 13.33
N PHE A 156 -3.38 0.60 13.31
CA PHE A 156 -2.42 0.94 12.26
C PHE A 156 -1.20 0.02 12.27
N LEU A 157 -0.61 -0.22 13.44
CA LEU A 157 0.52 -1.13 13.61
C LEU A 157 0.13 -2.59 13.29
N ALA A 158 -1.06 -3.02 13.69
CA ALA A 158 -1.59 -4.33 13.36
C ALA A 158 -1.79 -4.50 11.85
N HIS A 159 -2.33 -3.48 11.17
CA HIS A 159 -2.46 -3.47 9.70
C HIS A 159 -1.10 -3.68 9.00
N HIS A 160 -0.07 -2.95 9.45
CA HIS A 160 1.28 -3.07 8.92
C HIS A 160 1.86 -4.46 9.12
N LEU A 161 1.75 -5.00 10.34
CA LEU A 161 2.23 -6.33 10.68
C LEU A 161 1.56 -7.42 9.84
N VAL A 162 0.23 -7.39 9.75
CA VAL A 162 -0.56 -8.36 8.98
C VAL A 162 -0.17 -8.33 7.50
N THR A 163 -0.03 -7.13 6.93
CA THR A 163 0.37 -6.92 5.54
C THR A 163 1.79 -7.44 5.28
N LEU A 164 2.73 -7.17 6.19
CA LEU A 164 4.11 -7.65 6.10
C LEU A 164 4.18 -9.19 6.19
N ILE A 165 3.42 -9.82 7.10
CA ILE A 165 3.35 -11.28 7.22
C ILE A 165 2.83 -11.89 5.92
N TYR A 166 1.72 -11.37 5.39
CA TYR A 166 1.10 -11.88 4.17
C TYR A 166 2.05 -11.77 2.96
N MET A 167 2.64 -10.59 2.72
CA MET A 167 3.58 -10.40 1.62
C MET A 167 4.84 -11.26 1.78
N SER A 168 5.35 -11.42 3.01
CA SER A 168 6.50 -12.28 3.28
C SER A 168 6.22 -13.74 2.95
N GLN A 169 5.04 -14.24 3.33
CA GLN A 169 4.62 -15.61 2.99
C GLN A 169 4.49 -15.80 1.47
N VAL A 170 3.89 -14.86 0.75
CA VAL A 170 3.78 -14.88 -0.71
C VAL A 170 5.16 -14.96 -1.38
N ARG A 171 6.13 -14.18 -0.89
CA ARG A 171 7.51 -14.18 -1.40
C ARG A 171 8.25 -15.48 -1.09
N ILE A 172 8.13 -15.99 0.14
CA ILE A 172 8.79 -17.23 0.56
C ILE A 172 8.25 -18.43 -0.23
N LEU A 173 6.93 -18.50 -0.42
CA LEU A 173 6.29 -19.61 -1.12
C LEU A 173 6.36 -19.47 -2.64
N GLY A 174 6.57 -18.26 -3.17
CA GLY A 174 6.60 -18.00 -4.62
C GLY A 174 5.24 -18.23 -5.30
N VAL A 175 4.15 -18.05 -4.57
CA VAL A 175 2.75 -18.24 -5.04
C VAL A 175 1.87 -17.15 -4.46
N GLY A 176 0.72 -16.85 -5.07
CA GLY A 176 -0.19 -15.83 -4.54
C GLY A 176 0.24 -14.38 -4.79
N HIS A 177 1.20 -14.15 -5.69
CA HIS A 177 1.72 -12.81 -5.94
C HIS A 177 0.68 -11.90 -6.61
N ILE A 178 -0.18 -12.44 -7.48
CA ILE A 178 -1.28 -11.67 -8.08
C ILE A 178 -2.31 -11.26 -7.03
N SER A 179 -2.67 -12.12 -6.08
CA SER A 179 -3.57 -11.74 -4.99
C SER A 179 -2.95 -10.64 -4.13
N ALA A 180 -1.68 -10.77 -3.75
CA ALA A 180 -0.99 -9.73 -2.98
C ALA A 180 -0.94 -8.41 -3.72
N MET A 181 -0.53 -8.41 -4.99
CA MET A 181 -0.41 -7.20 -5.79
C MET A 181 -1.76 -6.53 -6.06
N THR A 182 -2.83 -7.31 -6.19
CA THR A 182 -4.19 -6.76 -6.37
C THR A 182 -4.68 -6.09 -5.10
N MET A 183 -4.44 -6.70 -3.94
CA MET A 183 -4.77 -6.13 -2.63
C MET A 183 -3.93 -4.89 -2.32
N MET A 184 -2.63 -4.91 -2.66
CA MET A 184 -1.78 -3.73 -2.58
C MET A 184 -2.28 -2.63 -3.51
N PHE A 185 -2.63 -2.96 -4.76
CA PHE A 185 -3.10 -1.98 -5.72
C PHE A 185 -4.36 -1.26 -5.22
N SER A 186 -5.37 -2.01 -4.76
CA SER A 186 -6.59 -1.38 -4.22
C SER A 186 -6.34 -0.62 -2.93
N GLY A 187 -5.49 -1.15 -2.05
CA GLY A 187 -5.14 -0.48 -0.79
C GLY A 187 -4.40 0.85 -0.99
N GLU A 188 -3.49 0.88 -1.96
CA GLU A 188 -2.61 2.02 -2.24
C GLU A 188 -3.23 3.03 -3.21
N LEU A 189 -4.24 2.63 -4.00
CA LEU A 189 -4.90 3.53 -4.95
C LEU A 189 -5.58 4.73 -4.27
N THR A 190 -6.14 4.52 -3.08
CA THR A 190 -6.83 5.59 -2.32
C THR A 190 -5.88 6.39 -1.43
N ASN A 191 -4.66 5.89 -1.23
CA ASN A 191 -3.73 6.43 -0.26
C ASN A 191 -3.19 7.84 -0.63
N PRO A 192 -2.99 8.19 -1.92
CA PRO A 192 -2.69 9.57 -2.29
C PRO A 192 -3.77 10.56 -1.85
N PHE A 193 -5.05 10.18 -1.96
CA PHE A 193 -6.15 11.05 -1.55
C PHE A 193 -6.21 11.18 -0.02
N GLN A 194 -6.10 10.05 0.70
CA GLN A 194 -6.05 10.04 2.17
C GLN A 194 -4.89 10.87 2.72
N SER A 195 -3.69 10.69 2.16
CA SER A 195 -2.50 11.42 2.60
C SER A 195 -2.60 12.90 2.27
N SER A 196 -3.17 13.25 1.11
CA SER A 196 -3.42 14.65 0.75
C SER A 196 -4.43 15.30 1.70
N ASP A 197 -5.52 14.61 2.04
CA ASP A 197 -6.51 15.08 3.01
C ASP A 197 -5.85 15.37 4.35
N SER A 198 -5.09 14.42 4.89
CA SER A 198 -4.37 14.61 6.16
C SER A 198 -3.40 15.80 6.09
N VAL A 199 -2.62 15.92 5.00
CA VAL A 199 -1.69 17.05 4.79
C VAL A 199 -2.42 18.38 4.79
N VAL A 200 -3.50 18.52 4.01
CA VAL A 200 -4.24 19.78 3.92
C VAL A 200 -4.94 20.10 5.24
N ARG A 201 -5.52 19.10 5.89
CA ARG A 201 -6.20 19.24 7.19
C ARG A 201 -5.27 19.74 8.28
N PHE A 202 -4.03 19.28 8.32
CA PHE A 202 -3.03 19.82 9.24
C PHE A 202 -2.51 21.17 8.80
N ALA A 203 -2.36 21.41 7.49
CA ALA A 203 -1.93 22.69 6.95
C ALA A 203 -2.88 23.83 7.32
N ILE A 204 -4.21 23.63 7.23
CA ILE A 204 -5.19 24.67 7.56
C ILE A 204 -5.09 25.12 9.04
N GLN A 205 -4.74 24.20 9.93
CA GLN A 205 -4.59 24.49 11.37
C GLN A 205 -3.30 25.27 11.70
N LEU A 206 -2.30 25.21 10.81
CA LEU A 206 -1.01 25.90 10.97
C LEU A 206 -0.91 27.16 10.11
N ALA A 207 -1.71 27.26 9.05
CA ALA A 207 -1.68 28.36 8.10
C ALA A 207 -2.54 29.56 8.56
N GLN A 208 -2.27 30.73 7.96
CA GLN A 208 -3.11 31.91 8.13
C GLN A 208 -4.54 31.64 7.60
N PRO A 209 -5.57 32.29 8.19
CA PRO A 209 -6.93 32.28 7.66
C PRO A 209 -6.96 32.66 6.18
N LYS A 210 -7.91 32.12 5.40
CA LYS A 210 -8.06 32.37 3.95
C LYS A 210 -6.86 31.96 3.09
N SER A 211 -5.96 31.12 3.61
CA SER A 211 -4.88 30.55 2.81
C SER A 211 -5.40 29.56 1.76
N LEU A 212 -4.58 29.26 0.74
CA LEU A 212 -4.91 28.28 -0.30
C LEU A 212 -5.37 26.93 0.27
N TRP A 213 -4.81 26.52 1.42
CA TRP A 213 -5.18 25.29 2.12
C TRP A 213 -6.67 25.22 2.46
N HIS A 214 -7.28 26.33 2.89
CA HIS A 214 -8.70 26.40 3.22
C HIS A 214 -9.59 26.25 1.98
N VAL A 215 -9.10 26.71 0.82
CA VAL A 215 -9.83 26.60 -0.45
C VAL A 215 -9.79 25.17 -0.99
N ILE A 216 -8.66 24.46 -0.86
CA ILE A 216 -8.50 23.13 -1.46
C ILE A 216 -9.00 22.00 -0.55
N HIS A 217 -9.01 22.19 0.78
CA HIS A 217 -9.42 21.18 1.76
C HIS A 217 -10.75 20.49 1.43
N PRO A 218 -11.85 21.22 1.13
CA PRO A 218 -13.16 20.62 0.89
C PRO A 218 -13.14 19.59 -0.26
N TYR A 219 -12.41 19.92 -1.32
CA TYR A 219 -12.34 19.10 -2.52
C TYR A 219 -11.49 17.86 -2.29
N VAL A 220 -10.36 18.01 -1.57
CA VAL A 220 -9.48 16.90 -1.23
C VAL A 220 -10.18 15.92 -0.29
N GLU A 221 -10.85 16.44 0.75
CA GLU A 221 -11.61 15.62 1.71
C GLU A 221 -12.73 14.84 1.02
N PHE A 222 -13.53 15.51 0.17
CA PHE A 222 -14.60 14.83 -0.57
C PHE A 222 -14.07 13.72 -1.49
N VAL A 223 -13.00 14.00 -2.26
CA VAL A 223 -12.39 13.00 -3.17
C VAL A 223 -11.81 11.83 -2.39
N PHE A 224 -11.13 12.09 -1.27
CA PHE A 224 -10.66 11.06 -0.36
C PHE A 224 -11.83 10.21 0.15
N ALA A 225 -12.82 10.83 0.77
CA ALA A 225 -13.93 10.14 1.41
C ALA A 225 -14.70 9.27 0.41
N ALA A 226 -15.04 9.81 -0.76
CA ALA A 226 -15.75 9.07 -1.81
C ALA A 226 -14.92 7.89 -2.35
N SER A 227 -13.63 8.12 -2.65
CA SER A 227 -12.77 7.07 -3.20
C SER A 227 -12.48 5.97 -2.16
N TYR A 228 -12.18 6.35 -0.92
CA TYR A 228 -11.90 5.42 0.17
C TYR A 228 -13.13 4.59 0.52
N ALA A 229 -14.29 5.23 0.72
CA ALA A 229 -15.55 4.53 0.99
C ALA A 229 -15.86 3.52 -0.11
N PHE A 230 -15.81 3.92 -1.39
CA PHE A 230 -16.10 3.02 -2.51
C PHE A 230 -15.12 1.84 -2.58
N VAL A 231 -13.82 2.11 -2.56
CA VAL A 231 -12.81 1.05 -2.72
C VAL A 231 -12.83 0.10 -1.52
N ARG A 232 -12.97 0.60 -0.29
CA ARG A 232 -12.90 -0.24 0.91
C ARG A 232 -14.21 -0.95 1.24
N SER A 233 -15.37 -0.39 0.91
CA SER A 233 -16.68 -1.02 1.17
C SER A 233 -17.16 -1.93 0.05
N VAL A 234 -16.72 -1.71 -1.20
CA VAL A 234 -17.18 -2.48 -2.37
C VAL A 234 -16.04 -3.28 -2.98
N VAL A 235 -14.99 -2.60 -3.46
CA VAL A 235 -13.92 -3.24 -4.24
C VAL A 235 -13.14 -4.25 -3.40
N GLY A 236 -12.71 -3.86 -2.19
CA GLY A 236 -11.95 -4.70 -1.26
C GLY A 236 -12.67 -6.01 -0.90
N PRO A 237 -13.91 -5.97 -0.39
CA PRO A 237 -14.68 -7.18 -0.10
C PRO A 237 -14.87 -8.09 -1.31
N LEU A 238 -15.19 -7.54 -2.49
CA LEU A 238 -15.34 -8.33 -3.72
C LEU A 238 -14.02 -9.00 -4.13
N GLN A 239 -12.90 -8.29 -4.01
CA GLN A 239 -11.57 -8.84 -4.26
C GLN A 239 -11.24 -9.99 -3.30
N ILE A 240 -11.51 -9.82 -2.00
CA ILE A 240 -11.26 -10.86 -0.99
C ILE A 240 -12.13 -12.09 -1.25
N MET A 241 -13.42 -11.91 -1.55
CA MET A 241 -14.31 -13.03 -1.89
C MET A 241 -13.80 -13.78 -3.11
N HIS A 242 -13.32 -13.08 -4.13
CA HIS A 242 -12.75 -13.72 -5.31
C HIS A 242 -11.44 -14.47 -5.01
N ILE A 243 -10.55 -13.87 -4.22
CA ILE A 243 -9.31 -14.51 -3.77
C ILE A 243 -9.63 -15.75 -2.93
N ALA A 244 -10.59 -15.67 -2.01
CA ALA A 244 -11.02 -16.78 -1.17
C ALA A 244 -11.64 -17.92 -2.01
N TYR A 245 -12.49 -17.59 -2.98
CA TYR A 245 -13.04 -18.53 -3.93
C TYR A 245 -11.93 -19.26 -4.71
N ASP A 246 -10.99 -18.50 -5.29
CA ASP A 246 -9.89 -19.07 -6.07
C ASP A 246 -9.02 -20.00 -5.21
N LEU A 247 -8.57 -19.54 -4.05
CA LEU A 247 -7.65 -20.28 -3.18
C LEU A 247 -8.29 -21.51 -2.52
N LEU A 248 -9.53 -21.41 -2.05
CA LEU A 248 -10.18 -22.46 -1.25
C LEU A 248 -11.02 -23.42 -2.09
N LEU A 249 -11.73 -22.90 -3.10
CA LEU A 249 -12.79 -23.64 -3.77
C LEU A 249 -12.37 -24.19 -5.14
N THR A 250 -11.40 -23.58 -5.82
CA THR A 250 -10.90 -24.13 -7.09
C THR A 250 -9.89 -25.26 -6.88
N ALA A 251 -9.89 -26.23 -7.79
CA ALA A 251 -8.93 -27.34 -7.75
C ALA A 251 -7.48 -26.85 -7.93
N GLU A 252 -7.30 -25.80 -8.74
CA GLU A 252 -5.98 -25.25 -9.00
C GLU A 252 -5.44 -24.42 -7.82
N GLY A 253 -6.28 -23.59 -7.19
CA GLY A 253 -5.90 -22.85 -6.00
C GLY A 253 -5.40 -23.77 -4.89
N ARG A 254 -6.14 -24.85 -4.61
CA ARG A 254 -5.73 -25.86 -3.61
C ARG A 254 -4.47 -26.64 -4.00
N ARG A 255 -4.16 -26.74 -5.30
CA ARG A 255 -2.93 -27.38 -5.80
C ARG A 255 -1.73 -26.45 -5.64
N ASN A 256 -1.90 -25.16 -5.93
CA ASN A 256 -0.82 -24.18 -5.93
C ASN A 256 -0.53 -23.66 -4.51
N VAL A 257 -1.56 -23.52 -3.68
CA VAL A 257 -1.48 -23.00 -2.31
C VAL A 257 -2.13 -24.02 -1.37
N LYS A 258 -1.39 -24.48 -0.36
CA LYS A 258 -1.92 -25.43 0.61
C LYS A 258 -3.13 -24.83 1.34
N VAL A 259 -4.15 -25.64 1.61
CA VAL A 259 -5.44 -25.17 2.16
C VAL A 259 -5.26 -24.39 3.47
N TYR A 260 -4.41 -24.87 4.38
CA TYR A 260 -4.18 -24.16 5.66
C TYR A 260 -3.54 -22.77 5.44
N VAL A 261 -2.65 -22.61 4.46
CA VAL A 261 -2.07 -21.30 4.11
C VAL A 261 -3.15 -20.40 3.52
N SER A 262 -4.00 -20.95 2.66
CA SER A 262 -5.13 -20.24 2.07
C SER A 262 -6.10 -19.72 3.14
N CYS A 263 -6.45 -20.54 4.15
CA CYS A 263 -7.29 -20.13 5.27
C CYS A 263 -6.65 -18.97 6.06
N VAL A 264 -5.35 -19.07 6.37
CA VAL A 264 -4.61 -18.00 7.05
C VAL A 264 -4.64 -16.72 6.22
N TRP A 265 -4.35 -16.79 4.92
CA TRP A 265 -4.36 -15.62 4.03
C TRP A 265 -5.73 -14.95 3.97
N VAL A 266 -6.81 -15.73 3.84
CA VAL A 266 -8.17 -15.18 3.82
C VAL A 266 -8.49 -14.48 5.15
N ILE A 267 -8.09 -15.04 6.28
CA ILE A 267 -8.26 -14.39 7.61
C ILE A 267 -7.49 -13.07 7.65
N LEU A 268 -6.21 -13.06 7.27
CA LEU A 268 -5.37 -11.85 7.28
C LEU A 268 -5.97 -10.75 6.39
N LEU A 269 -6.39 -11.09 5.17
CA LEU A 269 -7.01 -10.15 4.24
C LEU A 269 -8.34 -9.62 4.76
N THR A 270 -9.17 -10.48 5.35
CA THR A 270 -10.46 -10.08 5.94
C THR A 270 -10.26 -9.16 7.13
N ALA A 271 -9.28 -9.46 8.00
CA ALA A 271 -8.95 -8.63 9.15
C ALA A 271 -8.56 -7.20 8.74
N ILE A 272 -7.83 -7.03 7.63
CA ILE A 272 -7.49 -5.71 7.09
C ILE A 272 -8.76 -4.90 6.75
N ILE A 273 -9.72 -5.50 6.05
CA ILE A 273 -10.96 -4.79 5.66
C ILE A 273 -11.86 -4.52 6.86
N VAL A 274 -12.01 -5.49 7.77
CA VAL A 274 -12.78 -5.30 9.00
C VAL A 274 -12.18 -4.19 9.85
N GLY A 275 -10.84 -4.12 9.95
CA GLY A 275 -10.14 -3.04 10.64
C GLY A 275 -10.37 -1.66 10.03
N SER A 276 -10.73 -1.58 8.74
CA SER A 276 -11.07 -0.32 8.07
C SER A 276 -12.51 0.14 8.29
N VAL A 277 -13.39 -0.64 8.93
CA VAL A 277 -14.81 -0.29 9.11
C VAL A 277 -15.04 1.05 9.80
N PRO A 278 -14.32 1.42 10.88
CA PRO A 278 -14.48 2.75 11.50
C PRO A 278 -14.19 3.88 10.51
N TRP A 279 -13.10 3.78 9.74
CA TRP A 279 -12.72 4.76 8.72
C TRP A 279 -13.72 4.82 7.57
N ILE A 280 -14.29 3.68 7.17
CA ILE A 280 -15.34 3.63 6.14
C ILE A 280 -16.57 4.41 6.59
N LYS A 281 -17.00 4.26 7.86
CA LYS A 281 -18.15 4.99 8.41
C LYS A 281 -17.91 6.50 8.39
N GLU A 282 -16.74 6.93 8.85
CA GLU A 282 -16.35 8.34 8.83
C GLU A 282 -16.34 8.90 7.39
N CYS A 283 -15.80 8.16 6.43
CA CYS A 283 -15.82 8.58 5.02
C CYS A 283 -17.25 8.68 4.47
N PHE A 284 -18.17 7.80 4.86
CA PHE A 284 -19.58 7.94 4.46
C PHE A 284 -20.22 9.20 5.04
N GLU A 285 -19.94 9.53 6.31
CA GLU A 285 -20.41 10.76 6.95
C GLU A 285 -19.88 12.00 6.21
N MET A 286 -18.57 12.03 5.90
CA MET A 286 -17.96 13.10 5.09
C MET A 286 -18.65 13.24 3.73
N VAL A 287 -18.86 12.14 2.99
CA VAL A 287 -19.54 12.21 1.68
C VAL A 287 -20.96 12.76 1.82
N MET A 288 -21.70 12.33 2.84
CA MET A 288 -23.08 12.80 3.08
C MET A 288 -23.14 14.28 3.46
N ASP A 289 -22.20 14.75 4.28
CA ASP A 289 -22.07 16.17 4.58
C ASP A 289 -21.78 16.96 3.31
N GLY A 290 -20.78 16.57 2.52
CA GLY A 290 -20.42 17.26 1.28
C GLY A 290 -21.51 17.33 0.20
N VAL A 291 -22.43 16.35 0.17
CA VAL A 291 -23.58 16.35 -0.76
C VAL A 291 -24.73 17.23 -0.27
N GLY A 292 -24.97 17.27 1.05
CA GLY A 292 -26.12 17.97 1.63
C GLY A 292 -25.94 19.48 1.75
N VAL A 293 -24.77 19.91 2.23
CA VAL A 293 -24.39 21.31 2.39
C VAL A 293 -22.87 21.30 2.26
N VAL A 294 -22.25 22.07 1.36
CA VAL A 294 -20.79 22.20 1.36
C VAL A 294 -20.40 22.95 2.65
N LYS A 295 -20.31 22.22 3.77
CA LYS A 295 -20.06 22.73 5.13
C LYS A 295 -18.59 23.02 5.39
N TYR A 296 -17.73 22.74 4.42
CA TYR A 296 -16.29 22.86 4.57
C TYR A 296 -15.83 24.30 4.35
N ASP A 297 -16.36 25.24 5.13
CA ASP A 297 -15.83 26.59 5.21
C ASP A 297 -14.96 26.75 6.47
N GLU A 298 -14.42 27.95 6.67
CA GLU A 298 -13.53 28.28 7.78
C GLU A 298 -14.16 28.08 9.17
N SER A 299 -15.48 27.92 9.25
CA SER A 299 -16.22 27.74 10.50
C SER A 299 -16.50 26.28 10.85
N TYR A 300 -16.09 25.31 10.02
CA TYR A 300 -16.33 23.91 10.29
C TYR A 300 -15.46 23.38 11.43
N ASP A 301 -16.12 23.05 12.54
CA ASP A 301 -15.49 22.40 13.68
C ASP A 301 -15.25 20.91 13.35
N TYR A 302 -13.97 20.56 13.16
CA TYR A 302 -13.55 19.18 12.91
C TYR A 302 -13.72 18.28 14.16
N GLY A 303 -13.95 18.87 15.33
CA GLY A 303 -14.19 18.18 16.60
C GLY A 303 -12.94 18.00 17.46
N SER A 304 -13.16 17.76 18.76
CA SER A 304 -12.13 17.72 19.80
C SER A 304 -11.05 16.66 19.61
N ARG A 305 -11.31 15.58 18.86
CA ARG A 305 -10.29 14.57 18.52
C ARG A 305 -9.14 15.11 17.66
N PHE A 306 -9.29 16.34 17.13
CA PHE A 306 -8.28 17.01 16.31
C PHE A 306 -7.73 18.29 16.94
N GLU A 307 -8.20 18.63 18.15
CA GLU A 307 -7.61 19.62 19.04
C GLU A 307 -6.41 18.98 19.77
N LEU A 308 -5.36 18.66 19.01
CA LEU A 308 -4.03 18.39 19.57
C LEU A 308 -3.27 19.70 19.74
#